data_AF-A0A521K5R9-F1
#
_entry.id   AF-A0A521K5R9-F1
#
_cell.length_a   1.000
_cell.length_b   1.000
_cell.length_c   1.000
_cell.angle_alpha   90.00
_cell.angle_beta   90.00
_cell.angle_gamma   90.00
#
_symmetry.space_group_name_H-M   'P 1'
#
loop_
_entity.id
_entity.type
_entity.pdbx_description
1 polymer ?
#
loop_
_entity_poly.entity_id
_entity_poly.type
_entity_poly.pdbx_seq_one_letter_code
_entity_poly.pdbx_strand_id
1 'polypeptide(L)'
;MNRQLARSLYATSALVGASGLALGWCVYFALPTDPDTLVHPWQPALQHAHVLAAPASTLALGAAWIAHAWPKWRAGEPPGRRSGAALVALGVAMIASGYLLQIAESLEARRAWSFAHSACSIAWLAALALHALRMRAAQAPS
;
A
#
# COMPACT_ATOMS: atom_id res chain seq x y z
N MET A 1 2.23 -2.14 -19.54
CA MET A 1 3.30 -1.83 -18.59
C MET A 1 4.49 -2.71 -18.90
N ASN A 2 5.72 -2.20 -18.88
CA ASN A 2 6.90 -3.04 -19.08
C ASN A 2 7.08 -4.00 -17.87
N ARG A 3 7.81 -5.12 -18.07
CA ARG A 3 7.94 -6.18 -17.05
C ARG A 3 8.72 -5.74 -15.81
N GLN A 4 9.73 -4.89 -15.97
CA GLN A 4 10.58 -4.43 -14.86
C GLN A 4 9.80 -3.51 -13.91
N LEU A 5 9.02 -2.56 -14.44
CA LEU A 5 8.18 -1.67 -13.66
C LEU A 5 7.07 -2.44 -12.93
N ALA A 6 6.45 -3.41 -13.62
CA ALA A 6 5.46 -4.29 -13.00
C ALA A 6 6.06 -5.05 -11.80
N ARG A 7 7.23 -5.69 -12.00
CA ARG A 7 7.95 -6.40 -10.93
C ARG A 7 8.31 -5.47 -9.77
N SER A 8 8.80 -4.28 -10.08
CA SER A 8 9.18 -3.29 -9.08
C SER A 8 7.98 -2.90 -8.23
N LEU A 9 6.86 -2.51 -8.87
CA LEU A 9 5.62 -2.16 -8.18
C LEU A 9 5.15 -3.30 -7.28
N TYR A 10 5.10 -4.54 -7.78
CA TYR A 10 4.64 -5.67 -6.97
C TYR A 10 5.59 -6.00 -5.82
N ALA A 11 6.91 -5.98 -6.05
CA ALA A 11 7.89 -6.29 -5.03
C ALA A 11 7.87 -5.25 -3.89
N THR A 12 7.86 -3.96 -4.23
CA THR A 12 7.79 -2.89 -3.23
C THR A 12 6.46 -2.90 -2.49
N SER A 13 5.35 -3.18 -3.19
CA SER A 13 4.02 -3.32 -2.58
C SER A 13 3.96 -4.50 -1.62
N ALA A 14 4.55 -5.64 -1.99
CA ALA A 14 4.61 -6.81 -1.13
C ALA A 14 5.45 -6.54 0.12
N LEU A 15 6.60 -5.88 -0.02
CA LEU A 15 7.48 -5.56 1.10
C LEU A 15 6.81 -4.59 2.09
N VAL A 16 6.26 -3.47 1.60
CA VAL A 16 5.58 -2.48 2.46
C VAL A 16 4.29 -3.06 3.04
N GLY A 17 3.53 -3.84 2.27
CA GLY A 17 2.32 -4.50 2.74
C GLY A 17 2.60 -5.55 3.81
N ALA A 18 3.59 -6.41 3.62
CA ALA A 18 3.97 -7.44 4.59
C ALA A 18 4.46 -6.83 5.91
N SER A 19 5.36 -5.84 5.83
CA SER A 19 5.85 -5.13 7.03
C SER A 19 4.72 -4.38 7.75
N GLY A 20 3.79 -3.75 7.01
CA GLY A 20 2.65 -3.04 7.59
C GLY A 20 1.64 -3.98 8.27
N LEU A 21 1.32 -5.11 7.64
CA LEU A 21 0.45 -6.13 8.23
C LEU A 21 1.07 -6.77 9.47
N ALA A 22 2.35 -7.10 9.43
CA ALA A 22 3.08 -7.63 10.58
C ALA A 22 3.17 -6.62 11.73
N LEU A 23 3.40 -5.34 11.40
CA LEU A 23 3.38 -4.25 12.39
C LEU A 23 2.00 -4.12 13.03
N GLY A 24 0.93 -4.06 12.22
CA GLY A 24 -0.45 -4.03 12.72
C GLY A 24 -0.77 -5.23 13.60
N TRP A 25 -0.28 -6.42 13.24
CA TRP A 25 -0.41 -7.59 14.09
C TRP A 25 0.25 -7.40 15.47
N CYS A 26 1.48 -6.89 15.50
CA CYS A 26 2.18 -6.61 16.74
C CYS A 26 1.44 -5.60 17.63
N VAL A 27 0.82 -4.59 17.02
CA VAL A 27 0.12 -3.51 17.75
C VAL A 27 -1.22 -3.97 18.32
N TYR A 28 -1.98 -4.79 17.59
CA TYR A 28 -3.35 -5.12 17.96
C TYR A 28 -3.54 -6.51 18.60
N PHE A 29 -2.64 -7.45 18.33
CA PHE A 29 -2.86 -8.86 18.70
C PHE A 29 -1.69 -9.49 19.47
N ALA A 30 -0.47 -8.99 19.36
CA ALA A 30 0.67 -9.56 20.07
C ALA A 30 0.81 -8.98 21.48
N LEU A 31 0.93 -9.85 22.47
CA LEU A 31 1.27 -9.44 23.84
C LEU A 31 2.76 -9.08 23.93
N PRO A 32 3.15 -8.12 24.77
CA PRO A 32 4.54 -7.94 25.15
C PRO A 32 5.10 -9.22 25.74
N THR A 33 6.32 -9.59 25.32
CA THR A 33 6.99 -10.80 25.82
C THR A 33 7.79 -10.54 27.10
N ASP A 34 8.00 -9.27 27.45
CA ASP A 34 8.72 -8.80 28.62
C ASP A 34 7.79 -7.89 29.44
N PRO A 35 7.56 -8.16 30.74
CA PRO A 35 6.71 -7.36 31.62
C PRO A 35 7.09 -5.87 31.70
N ASP A 36 8.37 -5.54 31.46
CA ASP A 36 8.88 -4.18 31.54
C ASP A 36 8.72 -3.41 30.22
N THR A 37 8.16 -4.05 29.19
CA THR A 37 7.96 -3.44 27.87
C THR A 37 6.48 -3.28 27.53
N LEU A 38 6.12 -2.13 26.96
CA LEU A 38 4.76 -1.85 26.53
C LEU A 38 4.44 -2.35 25.11
N VAL A 39 5.44 -2.88 24.40
CA VAL A 39 5.37 -3.21 22.97
C VAL A 39 6.01 -4.56 22.68
N HIS A 40 5.55 -5.21 21.62
CA HIS A 40 6.17 -6.46 21.15
C HIS A 40 7.60 -6.19 20.63
N PRO A 41 8.60 -7.08 20.89
CA PRO A 41 10.01 -6.82 20.54
C PRO A 41 10.27 -6.52 19.07
N TRP A 42 9.46 -7.07 18.17
CA TRP A 42 9.60 -6.88 16.72
C TRP A 42 8.98 -5.58 16.21
N GLN A 43 8.16 -4.89 17.01
CA GLN A 43 7.43 -3.70 16.60
C GLN A 43 8.35 -2.59 16.05
N PRO A 44 9.49 -2.23 16.69
CA PRO A 44 10.37 -1.19 16.16
C PRO A 44 11.01 -1.58 14.82
N ALA A 45 11.47 -2.82 14.69
CA ALA A 45 12.11 -3.31 13.46
C ALA A 45 11.11 -3.33 12.28
N LEU A 46 9.89 -3.79 12.52
CA LEU A 46 8.82 -3.81 11.52
C LEU A 46 8.41 -2.38 11.11
N GLN A 47 8.34 -1.46 12.06
CA GLN A 47 8.07 -0.04 11.79
C GLN A 47 9.16 0.58 10.91
N HIS A 48 10.44 0.36 11.23
CA HIS A 48 11.54 0.85 10.40
C HIS A 48 11.50 0.26 8.99
N ALA A 49 11.30 -1.06 8.87
CA ALA A 49 11.20 -1.72 7.58
C ALA A 49 10.06 -1.15 6.73
N HIS A 50 8.89 -0.91 7.35
CA HIS A 50 7.74 -0.34 6.68
C HIS A 50 8.00 1.09 6.17
N VAL A 51 8.51 1.96 7.05
CA VAL A 51 8.79 3.37 6.72
C VAL A 51 9.89 3.48 5.66
N LEU A 52 10.92 2.64 5.69
CA LEU A 52 11.99 2.62 4.67
C LEU A 52 11.51 2.05 3.33
N ALA A 53 10.61 1.06 3.33
CA ALA A 53 10.06 0.47 2.11
C ALA A 53 9.02 1.36 1.41
N ALA A 54 8.29 2.19 2.18
CA ALA A 54 7.21 3.01 1.66
C ALA A 54 7.62 3.97 0.52
N PRO A 55 8.74 4.73 0.59
CA PRO A 55 9.19 5.59 -0.50
C PRO A 55 9.41 4.83 -1.82
N ALA A 56 9.97 3.63 -1.77
CA ALA A 56 10.18 2.81 -2.97
C ALA A 56 8.85 2.41 -3.62
N SER A 57 7.85 2.07 -2.80
CA SER A 57 6.50 1.76 -3.29
C SER A 57 5.81 2.99 -3.89
N THR A 58 5.90 4.15 -3.25
CA THR A 58 5.36 5.41 -3.75
C THR A 58 5.97 5.81 -5.10
N LEU A 59 7.29 5.69 -5.24
CA LEU A 59 7.99 5.96 -6.50
C LEU A 59 7.59 4.98 -7.61
N ALA A 60 7.51 3.68 -7.30
CA ALA A 60 7.07 2.68 -8.26
C ALA A 60 5.62 2.91 -8.73
N LEU A 61 4.73 3.32 -7.82
CA LEU A 61 3.36 3.71 -8.15
C LEU A 61 3.32 4.95 -9.04
N GLY A 62 4.11 5.98 -8.74
CA GLY A 62 4.22 7.19 -9.57
C GLY A 62 4.77 6.89 -10.97
N ALA A 63 5.78 6.03 -11.08
CA ALA A 63 6.31 5.58 -12.36
C ALA A 63 5.26 4.76 -13.14
N ALA A 64 4.52 3.87 -12.48
CA ALA A 64 3.42 3.11 -13.08
C ALA A 64 2.27 4.03 -13.53
N TRP A 65 2.00 5.11 -12.79
CA TRP A 65 1.02 6.11 -13.19
C TRP A 65 1.39 6.74 -14.53
N ILE A 66 2.59 7.31 -14.66
CA ILE A 66 3.03 8.01 -15.87
C ILE A 66 3.20 7.05 -17.05
N ALA A 67 3.82 5.89 -16.84
CA ALA A 67 4.16 4.97 -17.91
C ALA A 67 3.02 4.03 -18.34
N HIS A 68 1.95 3.92 -17.55
CA HIS A 68 0.89 2.95 -17.80
C HIS A 68 -0.52 3.48 -17.60
N ALA A 69 -0.85 4.02 -16.43
CA ALA A 69 -2.24 4.38 -16.13
C ALA A 69 -2.67 5.66 -16.88
N TRP A 70 -1.83 6.68 -16.90
CA TRP A 70 -2.13 7.98 -17.50
C TRP A 70 -2.37 7.91 -19.02
N PRO A 71 -1.52 7.23 -19.84
CA PRO A 71 -1.77 7.11 -21.27
C PRO A 71 -3.09 6.39 -21.57
N LYS A 72 -3.39 5.32 -20.84
CA LYS A 72 -4.63 4.55 -20.99
C LYS A 72 -5.86 5.37 -20.62
N TRP A 73 -5.75 6.21 -19.59
CA TRP A 73 -6.84 7.10 -19.22
C TRP A 73 -7.10 8.14 -20.32
N ARG A 74 -6.05 8.77 -20.87
CA ARG A 74 -6.17 9.72 -21.98
C ARG A 74 -6.71 9.09 -23.26
N ALA A 75 -6.34 7.84 -23.55
CA ALA A 75 -6.83 7.09 -24.71
C ALA A 75 -8.26 6.57 -24.54
N GLY A 76 -8.86 6.69 -23.35
CA GLY A 76 -10.22 6.23 -23.09
C GLY A 76 -10.40 4.71 -23.08
N GLU A 77 -9.32 3.93 -23.07
CA GLU A 77 -9.35 2.46 -23.18
C GLU A 77 -10.31 1.83 -22.14
N PRO A 78 -11.33 1.06 -22.57
CA PRO A 78 -12.35 0.52 -21.67
C PRO A 78 -11.86 -0.54 -20.65
N PRO A 79 -10.97 -1.50 -21.00
CA PRO A 79 -10.58 -2.54 -20.06
C PRO A 79 -9.76 -2.00 -18.89
N GLY A 80 -10.24 -2.21 -17.67
CA GLY A 80 -9.47 -1.96 -16.43
C GLY A 80 -9.41 -0.51 -15.95
N ARG A 81 -10.02 0.46 -16.65
CA ARG A 81 -9.97 1.90 -16.30
C ARG A 81 -10.50 2.20 -14.90
N ARG A 82 -11.66 1.63 -14.53
CA ARG A 82 -12.26 1.81 -13.19
C ARG A 82 -11.37 1.25 -12.08
N SER A 83 -10.83 0.04 -12.27
CA SER A 83 -9.93 -0.57 -11.28
C SER A 83 -8.60 0.17 -11.16
N GLY A 84 -8.06 0.71 -12.26
CA GLY A 84 -6.86 1.54 -12.23
C GLY A 84 -7.09 2.87 -11.50
N ALA A 85 -8.23 3.52 -11.76
CA ALA A 85 -8.61 4.75 -11.06
C ALA A 85 -8.81 4.51 -9.55
N ALA A 86 -9.46 3.41 -9.18
CA ALA A 86 -9.63 3.02 -7.78
C ALA A 86 -8.27 2.81 -7.09
N LEU A 87 -7.32 2.14 -7.76
CA LEU A 87 -5.96 1.95 -7.24
C LEU A 87 -5.23 3.27 -7.00
N VAL A 88 -5.39 4.24 -7.90
CA VAL A 88 -4.75 5.54 -7.75
C VAL A 88 -5.38 6.34 -6.61
N ALA A 89 -6.71 6.38 -6.54
CA ALA A 89 -7.42 7.06 -5.46
C ALA A 89 -7.06 6.49 -4.09
N LEU A 90 -7.12 5.15 -3.94
CA LEU A 90 -6.71 4.46 -2.71
C LEU A 90 -5.23 4.69 -2.40
N GLY A 91 -4.36 4.68 -3.41
CA GLY A 91 -2.92 4.90 -3.24
C GLY A 91 -2.62 6.30 -2.72
N VAL A 92 -3.26 7.34 -3.29
CA VAL A 92 -3.14 8.73 -2.83
C VAL A 92 -3.65 8.86 -1.39
N ALA A 93 -4.83 8.32 -1.08
CA ALA A 93 -5.39 8.37 0.27
C ALA A 93 -4.50 7.65 1.30
N MET A 94 -3.96 6.48 0.95
CA MET A 94 -3.02 5.71 1.75
C MET A 94 -1.73 6.51 2.01
N ILE A 95 -1.11 7.08 0.98
CA ILE A 95 0.13 7.86 1.12
C ILE A 95 -0.11 9.11 1.97
N ALA A 96 -1.16 9.88 1.67
CA ALA A 96 -1.47 11.11 2.39
C ALA A 96 -1.74 10.84 3.87
N SER A 97 -2.58 9.85 4.20
CA SER A 97 -2.84 9.46 5.59
C SER A 97 -1.58 8.97 6.32
N GLY A 98 -0.65 8.32 5.61
CA GLY A 98 0.65 7.90 6.17
C GLY A 98 1.51 9.11 6.57
N TYR A 99 1.59 10.14 5.73
CA TYR A 99 2.28 11.39 6.08
C TYR A 99 1.60 12.13 7.23
N LEU A 100 0.27 12.27 7.18
CA LEU A 100 -0.50 12.95 8.21
C LEU A 100 -0.39 12.26 9.57
N LEU A 101 -0.25 10.94 9.60
CA LEU A 101 0.01 10.18 10.83
C LEU A 101 1.34 10.57 11.48
N GLN A 102 2.39 10.82 10.70
CA GLN A 102 3.73 11.16 11.24
C GLN A 102 3.75 12.53 11.92
N ILE A 103 2.96 13.48 11.44
CA ILE A 103 2.92 14.85 11.95
C ILE A 103 1.74 15.12 12.89
N ALA A 104 0.93 14.11 13.20
CA ALA A 104 -0.23 14.26 14.07
C ALA A 104 0.22 14.50 15.53
N GLU A 105 -0.28 15.58 16.13
CA GLU A 105 0.06 15.98 17.49
C GLU A 105 -0.93 15.41 18.52
N SER A 106 -2.23 15.40 18.19
CA SER A 106 -3.27 14.89 19.09
C SER A 106 -3.48 13.38 18.95
N LEU A 107 -3.89 12.75 20.05
CA LEU A 107 -4.23 11.32 20.07
C LEU A 107 -5.40 11.00 19.12
N GLU A 108 -6.39 11.88 19.04
CA GLU A 108 -7.55 11.75 18.16
C GLU A 108 -7.13 11.78 16.68
N ALA A 109 -6.27 12.73 16.30
CA ALA A 109 -5.74 12.81 14.94
C ALA A 109 -4.91 11.56 14.60
N ARG A 110 -4.02 11.11 15.51
CA ARG A 110 -3.23 9.88 15.32
C ARG A 110 -4.14 8.66 15.11
N ARG A 111 -5.19 8.52 15.91
CA ARG A 111 -6.16 7.41 15.77
C ARG A 111 -6.89 7.47 14.43
N ALA A 112 -7.40 8.64 14.05
CA ALA A 112 -8.11 8.84 12.79
C ALA A 112 -7.21 8.51 11.59
N TRP A 113 -5.99 9.05 11.54
CA TRP A 113 -5.06 8.81 10.44
C TRP A 113 -4.54 7.37 10.42
N SER A 114 -4.28 6.75 11.58
CA SER A 114 -3.92 5.34 11.66
C SER A 114 -5.02 4.44 11.10
N PHE A 115 -6.28 4.71 11.43
CA PHE A 115 -7.42 3.97 10.87
C PHE A 115 -7.54 4.19 9.36
N ALA A 116 -7.54 5.44 8.90
CA ALA A 116 -7.64 5.77 7.48
C ALA A 116 -6.52 5.13 6.66
N HIS A 117 -5.28 5.20 7.16
CA HIS A 117 -4.12 4.59 6.53
C HIS A 117 -4.25 3.07 6.44
N SER A 118 -4.64 2.41 7.54
CA SER A 118 -4.80 0.96 7.58
C SER A 118 -5.91 0.48 6.64
N ALA A 119 -7.07 1.13 6.67
CA ALA A 119 -8.21 0.81 5.82
C ALA A 119 -7.87 0.99 4.33
N CYS A 120 -7.25 2.12 3.96
CA CYS A 120 -6.82 2.36 2.59
C CYS A 120 -5.76 1.36 2.14
N SER A 121 -4.82 0.99 3.02
CA SER A 121 -3.75 0.03 2.70
C SER A 121 -4.30 -1.36 2.39
N ILE A 122 -5.20 -1.87 3.23
CA ILE A 122 -5.83 -3.19 3.02
C ILE A 122 -6.64 -3.17 1.72
N ALA A 123 -7.47 -2.14 1.53
CA ALA A 123 -8.27 -1.98 0.32
C ALA A 123 -7.39 -1.87 -0.94
N TRP A 124 -6.26 -1.16 -0.86
CA TRP A 124 -5.34 -0.99 -1.97
C TRP A 124 -4.64 -2.30 -2.35
N LEU A 125 -4.15 -3.07 -1.37
CA LEU A 125 -3.54 -4.39 -1.61
C LEU A 125 -4.52 -5.36 -2.27
N ALA A 126 -5.77 -5.41 -1.77
CA ALA A 126 -6.82 -6.22 -2.36
C ALA A 126 -7.16 -5.78 -3.79
N ALA A 127 -7.32 -4.47 -4.01
CA ALA A 127 -7.57 -3.91 -5.33
C ALA A 127 -6.42 -4.20 -6.31
N LEU A 128 -5.17 -4.18 -5.86
CA LEU A 128 -4.00 -4.43 -6.69
C LEU A 128 -3.96 -5.89 -7.14
N ALA A 129 -4.16 -6.81 -6.21
CA ALA A 129 -4.27 -8.24 -6.50
C ALA A 129 -5.41 -8.52 -7.49
N LEU A 130 -6.60 -7.99 -7.23
CA LEU A 130 -7.77 -8.17 -8.11
C LEU A 130 -7.54 -7.57 -9.50
N HIS A 131 -6.93 -6.38 -9.59
CA HIS A 131 -6.58 -5.77 -10.87
C HIS A 131 -5.60 -6.66 -11.64
N ALA A 132 -4.53 -7.13 -10.99
CA ALA A 132 -3.54 -8.00 -11.63
C ALA A 132 -4.16 -9.32 -12.14
N LEU A 133 -5.00 -9.97 -11.33
CA LEU A 133 -5.67 -11.21 -11.69
C LEU A 133 -6.65 -11.01 -12.86
N ARG A 134 -7.46 -9.95 -12.84
CA ARG A 134 -8.39 -9.61 -13.94
C ARG A 134 -7.64 -9.33 -15.25
N MET A 135 -6.54 -8.59 -15.18
CA MET A 135 -5.76 -8.28 -16.38
C MET A 135 -5.07 -9.53 -16.94
N ARG A 136 -4.63 -10.46 -16.08
CA ARG A 136 -4.11 -11.76 -16.53
C ARG A 136 -5.17 -12.61 -17.21
N ALA A 137 -6.36 -12.73 -16.61
CA ALA A 137 -7.46 -13.49 -17.18
C ALA A 137 -7.89 -12.94 -18.55
N ALA A 138 -7.96 -11.61 -18.70
CA ALA A 138 -8.30 -10.96 -19.97
C ALA A 138 -7.24 -11.13 -21.09
N GLN A 139 -6.05 -11.63 -20.77
CA GLN A 139 -4.94 -11.86 -21.72
C GLN A 139 -4.73 -13.34 -22.05
N ALA A 140 -5.44 -14.27 -21.40
CA ALA A 140 -5.34 -15.68 -21.73
C ALA A 140 -6.04 -15.97 -23.08
N PRO A 141 -5.42 -16.74 -23.99
CA PRO A 141 -6.08 -17.14 -25.23
C PRO A 141 -7.32 -18.00 -24.90
N SER A 142 -8.44 -17.67 -25.55
CA SER A 142 -9.71 -18.40 -25.47
C SER A 142 -9.63 -19.77 -26.13
#